data_AF-A0A851HZE9-F1
#
_entry.id   AF-A0A851HZE9-F1
#
_cell.length_a   1.000
_cell.length_b   1.000
_cell.length_c   1.000
_cell.angle_alpha   90.00
_cell.angle_beta   90.00
_cell.angle_gamma   90.00
#
_symmetry.space_group_name_H-M   'P 1'
#
loop_
_entity.id
_entity.type
_entity.pdbx_description
1 polymer ?
#
loop_
_entity_poly.entity_id
_entity_poly.type
_entity_poly.pdbx_seq_one_letter_code
_entity_poly.pdbx_strand_id
1 'polypeptide(L)'
;MRQRVAKPCRDKLCRRTTREKHGYCEEHADQARSWSRGRAGRGRGGRPWRRLREQVLIRDRYLCQPCGRANDATPASQVDHVIPEAEGGPTEASNLEAICGPCHDLKTQREALRARKK
;
A
#
# COMPACT_ATOMS: atom_id res chain seq x y z
N MET A 1 -7.15 -9.61 41.85
CA MET A 1 -7.80 -9.02 40.65
C MET A 1 -9.22 -9.56 40.54
N ARG A 2 -10.25 -8.72 40.37
CA ARG A 2 -11.64 -9.19 40.23
C ARG A 2 -11.82 -9.81 38.84
N GLN A 3 -12.33 -11.05 38.78
CA GLN A 3 -12.65 -11.70 37.51
C GLN A 3 -13.82 -10.99 36.82
N ARG A 4 -13.82 -10.97 35.48
CA ARG A 4 -14.88 -10.35 34.69
C ARG A 4 -16.17 -11.17 34.79
N VAL A 5 -17.31 -10.48 34.83
CA VAL A 5 -18.63 -11.11 34.75
C VAL A 5 -18.78 -11.80 33.39
N ALA A 6 -19.30 -13.03 33.39
CA ALA A 6 -19.55 -13.79 32.17
C ALA A 6 -20.67 -13.13 31.35
N LYS A 7 -20.41 -12.95 30.05
CA LYS A 7 -21.36 -12.36 29.09
C LYS A 7 -21.67 -13.39 28.00
N PRO A 8 -22.84 -13.32 27.33
CA PRO A 8 -23.09 -14.16 26.15
C PRO A 8 -22.06 -13.86 25.05
N CYS A 9 -21.71 -14.89 24.28
CA CYS A 9 -20.89 -14.77 23.09
C CYS A 9 -21.55 -13.82 22.09
N ARG A 10 -20.73 -12.99 21.42
CA ARG A 10 -21.22 -12.01 20.45
C ARG A 10 -21.64 -12.62 19.10
N ASP A 11 -21.28 -13.87 18.83
CA ASP A 11 -21.79 -14.61 17.67
C ASP A 11 -23.30 -14.84 17.79
N LYS A 12 -24.06 -14.51 16.74
CA LYS A 12 -25.54 -14.43 16.78
C LYS A 12 -26.23 -15.76 17.05
N LEU A 13 -25.58 -16.88 16.75
CA LEU A 13 -26.16 -18.22 16.92
C LEU A 13 -25.53 -18.98 18.08
N CYS A 14 -24.53 -18.39 18.75
CA CYS A 14 -23.83 -19.01 19.86
C CYS A 14 -24.51 -18.69 21.20
N ARG A 15 -24.93 -19.74 21.92
CA ARG A 15 -25.54 -19.62 23.26
C ARG A 15 -24.53 -19.69 24.42
N ARG A 16 -23.23 -19.79 24.12
CA ARG A 16 -22.19 -19.88 25.14
C ARG A 16 -21.90 -18.54 25.78
N THR A 17 -21.35 -18.58 26.98
CA THR A 17 -20.85 -17.40 27.68
C THR A 17 -19.34 -17.31 27.60
N THR A 18 -18.81 -16.11 27.80
CA THR A 18 -17.38 -15.81 27.77
C THR A 18 -17.06 -14.74 28.81
N ARG A 19 -15.90 -14.85 29.43
CA ARG A 19 -15.32 -13.82 30.30
C ARG A 19 -14.22 -13.04 29.59
N GLU A 20 -13.90 -13.43 28.36
CA GLU A 20 -12.84 -12.84 27.56
C GLU A 20 -13.16 -11.40 27.16
N LYS A 21 -12.11 -10.58 27.09
CA LYS A 21 -12.25 -9.13 26.79
C LYS A 21 -12.86 -8.88 25.41
N HIS A 22 -12.61 -9.77 24.45
CA HIS A 22 -13.11 -9.65 23.08
C HIS A 22 -14.58 -10.05 22.92
N GLY A 23 -15.20 -10.68 23.93
CA GLY A 23 -16.65 -10.99 23.91
C GLY A 23 -17.05 -12.17 23.03
N TYR A 24 -16.10 -13.04 22.68
CA TYR A 24 -16.36 -14.31 21.98
C TYR A 24 -15.96 -15.49 22.86
N CYS A 25 -16.64 -16.65 22.73
CA CYS A 25 -16.22 -17.89 23.39
C CYS A 25 -14.98 -18.48 22.69
N GLU A 26 -14.37 -19.50 23.30
CA GLU A 26 -13.16 -20.14 22.77
C GLU A 26 -13.32 -20.64 21.33
N GLU A 27 -14.51 -21.17 20.98
CA GLU A 27 -14.80 -21.61 19.60
C GLU A 27 -14.96 -20.49 18.58
N HIS A 28 -15.23 -19.27 19.03
CA HIS A 28 -15.35 -18.09 18.16
C HIS A 28 -14.23 -17.07 18.41
N ALA A 29 -13.11 -17.52 19.00
CA ALA A 29 -11.96 -16.67 19.26
C ALA A 29 -11.31 -16.15 17.96
N ASP A 30 -11.52 -16.84 16.83
CA ASP A 30 -11.11 -16.41 15.50
C ASP A 30 -11.87 -15.14 15.07
N GLN A 31 -13.15 -15.02 15.39
CA GLN A 31 -13.95 -13.81 15.10
C GLN A 31 -13.51 -12.60 15.91
N ALA A 32 -12.81 -12.82 17.03
CA ALA A 32 -12.18 -11.76 17.80
C ALA A 32 -10.94 -11.18 17.14
N ARG A 33 -10.36 -11.88 16.14
CA ARG A 33 -9.30 -11.31 15.32
C ARG A 33 -9.93 -10.17 14.54
N SER A 34 -9.62 -8.94 14.95
CA SER A 34 -9.82 -7.81 14.06
C SER A 34 -9.18 -8.19 12.74
N TRP A 35 -9.88 -8.02 11.63
CA TRP A 35 -9.21 -7.69 10.39
C TRP A 35 -8.39 -6.45 10.71
N SER A 36 -7.17 -6.64 11.18
CA SER A 36 -6.11 -5.69 10.94
C SER A 36 -6.09 -5.68 9.44
N ARG A 37 -6.79 -4.72 8.82
CA ARG A 37 -6.37 -4.24 7.52
C ARG A 37 -4.88 -4.09 7.73
N GLY A 38 -4.10 -4.92 7.05
CA GLY A 38 -2.66 -4.68 6.95
C GLY A 38 -2.49 -3.21 6.58
N ARG A 39 -1.29 -2.69 6.68
CA ARG A 39 -1.01 -1.29 6.34
C ARG A 39 -1.44 -0.86 4.91
N ALA A 40 -2.12 -1.71 4.13
CA ALA A 40 -3.07 -1.36 3.08
C ALA A 40 -4.08 -0.27 3.52
N GLY A 41 -3.66 0.98 3.49
CA GLY A 41 -4.52 2.14 3.77
C GLY A 41 -3.79 3.35 4.34
N ARG A 42 -2.56 3.19 4.86
CA ARG A 42 -1.68 4.34 5.06
C ARG A 42 -0.98 4.55 3.73
N GLY A 43 -1.60 5.38 2.88
CA GLY A 43 -1.11 5.69 1.53
C GLY A 43 0.40 5.87 1.53
N ARG A 44 1.05 5.35 0.47
CA ARG A 44 2.49 5.39 0.24
C ARG A 44 3.05 6.70 0.77
N GLY A 45 3.64 6.61 1.97
CA GLY A 45 4.44 7.69 2.49
C GLY A 45 3.77 8.81 3.26
N GLY A 46 4.03 8.82 4.57
CA GLY A 46 3.89 10.02 5.39
C GLY A 46 4.84 11.15 4.94
N ARG A 47 5.22 12.01 5.89
CA ARG A 47 6.11 13.16 5.62
C ARG A 47 7.40 12.82 4.83
N PRO A 48 8.08 11.66 5.03
CA PRO A 48 9.30 11.33 4.28
C PRO A 48 9.09 11.19 2.77
N TRP A 49 8.04 10.51 2.34
CA TRP A 49 7.75 10.33 0.92
C TRP A 49 7.30 11.61 0.23
N ARG A 50 6.53 12.46 0.90
CA ARG A 50 6.14 13.75 0.32
C ARG A 50 7.36 14.58 -0.04
N ARG A 51 8.38 14.59 0.83
CA ARG A 51 9.67 15.24 0.56
C ARG A 51 10.43 14.57 -0.59
N LEU A 52 10.48 13.24 -0.59
CA LEU A 52 11.16 12.49 -1.66
C LEU A 52 10.49 12.72 -3.02
N ARG A 53 9.16 12.68 -3.07
CA ARG A 53 8.35 12.96 -4.27
C ARG A 53 8.61 14.37 -4.79
N GLU A 54 8.61 15.37 -3.90
CA GLU A 54 8.89 16.76 -4.26
C GLU A 54 10.31 16.93 -4.80
N GLN A 55 11.30 16.33 -4.14
CA GLN A 55 12.69 16.34 -4.60
C GLN A 55 12.82 15.76 -6.02
N VAL A 56 12.17 14.63 -6.30
CA VAL A 56 12.18 13.99 -7.62
C VAL A 56 11.50 14.88 -8.67
N LEU A 57 10.33 15.45 -8.36
CA LEU A 57 9.63 16.34 -9.28
C LEU A 57 10.44 17.60 -9.61
N ILE A 58 11.11 18.20 -8.63
CA ILE A 58 11.96 19.38 -8.84
C ILE A 58 13.17 19.01 -9.72
N ARG A 59 13.85 17.89 -9.41
CA ARG A 59 14.97 17.37 -10.22
C ARG A 59 14.56 17.18 -11.68
N ASP A 60 13.39 16.59 -11.88
CA ASP A 60 12.84 16.23 -13.19
C ASP A 60 12.12 17.40 -13.87
N ARG A 61 12.17 18.61 -13.26
CA ARG A 61 11.53 19.84 -13.73
C ARG A 61 10.03 19.67 -14.00
N TYR A 62 9.37 18.81 -13.24
CA TYR A 62 7.97 18.44 -13.42
C TYR A 62 7.66 17.85 -14.81
N LEU A 63 8.66 17.32 -15.51
CA LEU A 63 8.51 16.69 -16.82
C LEU A 63 8.66 15.18 -16.72
N CYS A 64 7.86 14.48 -17.53
CA CYS A 64 7.89 13.03 -17.67
C CYS A 64 9.24 12.59 -18.25
N GLN A 65 10.01 11.83 -17.48
CA GLN A 65 11.31 11.32 -17.90
C GLN A 65 11.22 10.32 -19.07
N PRO A 66 10.24 9.38 -19.09
CA PRO A 66 10.01 8.54 -20.28
C PRO A 66 9.74 9.33 -21.57
N CYS A 67 8.92 10.38 -21.51
CA CYS A 67 8.65 11.24 -22.66
C CYS A 67 9.90 12.03 -23.07
N GLY A 68 10.66 12.55 -22.11
CA GLY A 68 11.91 13.25 -22.38
C GLY A 68 12.94 12.39 -23.12
N ARG A 69 13.01 11.08 -22.80
CA ARG A 69 13.83 10.11 -23.53
C ARG A 69 13.36 9.88 -24.98
N ALA A 70 12.11 10.20 -25.29
CA ALA A 70 11.54 10.19 -26.63
C ALA A 70 11.57 11.57 -27.33
N ASN A 71 12.27 12.56 -26.74
CA ASN A 71 12.29 13.96 -27.18
C ASN A 71 10.96 14.71 -27.06
N ASP A 72 10.07 14.26 -26.19
CA ASP A 72 8.79 14.92 -25.89
C ASP A 72 8.79 15.60 -24.51
N ALA A 73 8.22 16.81 -24.44
CA ALA A 73 8.05 17.54 -23.19
C ALA A 73 6.61 17.39 -22.68
N THR A 74 6.35 16.37 -21.86
CA THR A 74 5.04 16.13 -21.24
C THR A 74 5.09 16.40 -19.73
N PRO A 75 4.11 17.10 -19.14
CA PRO A 75 4.03 17.27 -17.69
C PRO A 75 3.92 15.93 -16.96
N ALA A 76 4.68 15.76 -15.89
CA ALA A 76 4.56 14.62 -14.99
C ALA A 76 3.36 14.80 -14.04
N SER A 77 2.60 13.73 -13.84
CA SER A 77 1.49 13.71 -12.87
C SER A 77 1.86 12.92 -11.61
N GLN A 78 2.80 11.98 -11.72
CA GLN A 78 3.12 11.02 -10.67
C GLN A 78 4.64 10.82 -10.58
N VAL A 79 5.08 10.17 -9.50
CA VAL A 79 6.46 9.70 -9.33
C VAL A 79 6.39 8.21 -9.13
N ASP A 80 7.18 7.48 -9.89
CA ASP A 80 7.13 6.03 -9.97
C ASP A 80 8.53 5.41 -9.90
N HIS A 81 8.61 4.16 -9.45
CA HIS A 81 9.86 3.45 -9.31
C HIS A 81 10.36 2.95 -10.67
N VAL A 82 11.59 3.27 -11.06
CA VAL A 82 12.21 2.76 -12.31
C VAL A 82 12.30 1.23 -12.27
N ILE A 83 12.81 0.68 -11.15
CA ILE A 83 12.74 -0.75 -10.82
C ILE A 83 11.60 -0.93 -9.80
N PRO A 84 10.58 -1.75 -10.08
CA PRO A 84 9.44 -1.95 -9.18
C PRO A 84 9.86 -2.49 -7.80
N GLU A 85 9.15 -2.09 -6.75
CA GLU A 85 9.35 -2.62 -5.40
C GLU A 85 9.15 -4.16 -5.36
N ALA A 86 8.21 -4.68 -6.15
CA ALA A 86 7.98 -6.13 -6.29
C ALA A 86 9.18 -6.89 -6.89
N GLU A 87 10.07 -6.18 -7.60
CA GLU A 87 11.31 -6.72 -8.16
C GLU A 87 12.54 -6.38 -7.29
N GLY A 88 12.34 -5.78 -6.11
CA GLY A 88 13.41 -5.39 -5.18
C GLY A 88 13.95 -3.98 -5.37
N GLY A 89 13.25 -3.13 -6.12
CA GLY A 89 13.66 -1.74 -6.32
C GLY A 89 13.59 -0.90 -5.03
N PRO A 90 14.65 -0.14 -4.68
CA PRO A 90 14.65 0.70 -3.49
C PRO A 90 13.76 1.93 -3.65
N THR A 91 13.23 2.45 -2.55
CA THR A 91 12.46 3.71 -2.53
C THR A 91 13.40 4.88 -2.25
N GLU A 92 14.21 5.20 -3.24
CA GLU A 92 15.23 6.25 -3.20
C GLU A 92 15.12 7.16 -4.42
N ALA A 93 15.59 8.41 -4.32
CA ALA A 93 15.48 9.37 -5.42
C ALA A 93 16.14 8.86 -6.71
N SER A 94 17.20 8.07 -6.61
CA SER A 94 17.90 7.42 -7.73
C SER A 94 17.04 6.43 -8.51
N ASN A 95 16.13 5.73 -7.84
CA ASN A 95 15.23 4.74 -8.43
C ASN A 95 13.81 5.29 -8.66
N LEU A 96 13.60 6.59 -8.48
CA LEU A 96 12.31 7.24 -8.70
C LEU A 96 12.42 8.23 -9.87
N GLU A 97 11.41 8.25 -10.72
CA GLU A 97 11.30 9.21 -11.82
C GLU A 97 9.90 9.84 -11.90
N ALA A 98 9.85 11.10 -12.32
CA ALA A 98 8.62 11.78 -12.65
C ALA A 98 8.05 11.22 -13.96
N ILE A 99 6.77 10.85 -13.93
CA ILE A 99 6.10 10.15 -15.03
C ILE A 99 4.70 10.73 -15.27
N CYS A 100 4.27 10.78 -16.53
CA CYS A 100 2.89 11.11 -16.89
C CYS A 100 1.99 9.88 -16.76
N GLY A 101 0.67 10.10 -16.69
CA GLY A 101 -0.32 9.01 -16.57
C GLY A 101 -0.17 7.93 -17.66
N PRO A 102 -0.12 8.29 -18.95
CA PRO A 102 0.01 7.32 -20.03
C PRO A 102 1.27 6.45 -19.93
N CYS A 103 2.42 7.04 -19.60
CA CYS A 103 3.66 6.29 -19.45
C CYS A 103 3.61 5.36 -18.22
N HIS A 104 3.00 5.80 -17.13
CA HIS A 104 2.81 5.00 -15.94
C HIS A 104 1.90 3.79 -16.20
N ASP A 105 0.81 3.98 -16.94
CA ASP A 105 -0.12 2.90 -17.29
C ASP A 105 0.55 1.87 -18.21
N LEU A 106 1.33 2.33 -19.18
CA LEU A 106 2.16 1.47 -20.05
C LEU A 106 3.17 0.66 -19.25
N LYS A 107 3.85 1.28 -18.29
CA LYS A 107 4.82 0.62 -17.41
C LYS A 107 4.13 -0.44 -16.53
N THR A 108 3.03 -0.09 -15.88
CA THR A 108 2.22 -1.00 -15.04
C THR A 108 1.77 -2.23 -15.83
N GLN A 109 1.31 -2.03 -17.08
CA GLN A 109 0.92 -3.15 -17.95
C GLN A 109 2.09 -4.08 -18.28
N ARG A 110 3.26 -3.51 -18.61
CA ARG A 110 4.48 -4.29 -18.89
C ARG A 110 4.93 -5.11 -17.68
N GLU A 111 4.86 -4.52 -16.50
CA GLU A 111 5.17 -5.20 -15.23
C GLU A 111 4.19 -6.33 -14.94
N ALA A 112 2.89 -6.09 -15.10
CA ALA A 112 1.86 -7.12 -14.92
C ALA A 112 2.06 -8.29 -15.88
N LEU A 113 2.41 -8.02 -17.15
CA LEU A 113 2.74 -9.07 -18.12
C LEU A 113 3.99 -9.85 -17.73
N ARG A 114 5.02 -9.18 -17.20
CA ARG A 114 6.24 -9.85 -16.72
C ARG A 114 5.97 -10.73 -15.51
N ALA A 115 5.18 -10.24 -14.56
CA ALA A 115 4.80 -11.00 -13.36
C ALA A 115 4.01 -12.26 -13.69
N ARG A 116 3.17 -12.23 -14.74
CA ARG A 116 2.41 -13.42 -15.22
C ARG A 116 3.26 -14.48 -15.91
N LYS A 117 4.45 -14.11 -16.40
CA LYS A 117 5.38 -15.04 -17.07
C LYS A 117 6.31 -15.76 -16.11
N LYS A 118 6.30 -15.38 -14.82
CA LYS A 118 7.12 -15.93 -13.75
C LYS A 118 6.31 -16.94 -12.95
#